data_AF-A0A8S2RVS5-F1
#
_entry.id   AF-A0A8S2RVS5-F1
#
_cell.length_a   1.000
_cell.length_b   1.000
_cell.length_c   1.000
_cell.angle_alpha   90.00
_cell.angle_beta   90.00
_cell.angle_gamma   90.00
#
_symmetry.space_group_name_H-M   'P 1'
#
loop_
_entity.id
_entity.type
_entity.pdbx_description
1 polymer ?
#
loop_
_entity_poly.entity_id
_entity_poly.type
_entity_poly.pdbx_seq_one_letter_code
_entity_poly.pdbx_strand_id
1 'polypeptide(L)'
;MIILINLSLVILLHRWIPLVYNTEPEALVLAKNVLILIAIMHIWDGYNIISTGIVKACGKQKRGAMISLTGFYVFGIPLAAILMFSVKIDIYGFWIGIIAAETITNVFLLILIRRFNWEKHSSAAVIRIDFNPFEKQQQVCSTAVTSVVKNDESLFQLMKIKLVIFIAFLCLLIFGIFISIKIPL
;
A
#
# COMPACT_ATOMS: atom_id res chain seq x y z
N MET A 1 -1.84 18.76 -1.11
CA MET A 1 -2.95 19.69 -0.85
C MET A 1 -4.25 18.95 -0.55
N ILE A 2 -4.76 18.11 -1.45
CA ILE A 2 -6.03 17.38 -1.26
C ILE A 2 -6.04 16.52 0.02
N ILE A 3 -4.96 15.78 0.30
CA ILE A 3 -4.86 14.93 1.51
C ILE A 3 -4.96 15.76 2.80
N LEU A 4 -4.35 16.95 2.84
CA LEU A 4 -4.38 17.82 4.02
C LEU A 4 -5.77 18.39 4.27
N ILE A 5 -6.53 18.67 3.20
CA ILE A 5 -7.92 19.11 3.28
C ILE A 5 -8.79 17.97 3.83
N ASN A 6 -8.66 16.75 3.28
CA ASN A 6 -9.41 15.58 3.75
C ASN A 6 -9.08 15.24 5.20
N LEU A 7 -7.79 15.26 5.57
CA LEU A 7 -7.34 15.03 6.94
C LEU A 7 -7.97 16.05 7.90
N SER A 8 -7.86 17.34 7.56
CA SER A 8 -8.45 18.42 8.37
C SER A 8 -9.96 18.27 8.50
N LEU A 9 -10.66 17.95 7.41
CA LEU A 9 -12.11 17.78 7.40
C LEU A 9 -12.55 16.62 8.29
N VAL A 10 -11.90 15.46 8.18
CA VAL A 10 -12.22 14.28 9.00
C VAL A 10 -11.94 14.55 10.48
N ILE A 11 -10.82 15.21 10.81
CA ILE A 11 -10.50 15.58 12.20
C ILE A 11 -11.50 16.60 12.75
N LEU A 12 -11.94 17.58 11.97
CA LEU A 12 -12.92 18.57 12.46
C LEU A 12 -14.30 17.93 12.66
N LEU A 13 -14.69 17.01 11.77
CA LEU A 13 -16.02 16.39 11.78
C LEU A 13 -16.08 15.05 12.52
N HIS A 14 -14.98 14.58 13.13
CA HIS A 14 -14.91 13.26 13.78
C HIS A 14 -15.96 13.01 14.87
N ARG A 15 -16.54 14.07 15.45
CA ARG A 15 -17.65 13.99 16.43
C ARG A 15 -19.02 13.99 15.79
N TRP A 16 -19.18 14.67 14.66
CA TRP A 16 -20.45 14.85 13.97
C TRP A 16 -20.77 13.68 13.03
N ILE A 17 -19.75 13.12 12.36
CA ILE A 17 -19.92 12.01 11.42
C ILE A 17 -20.60 10.81 12.09
N PRO A 18 -20.16 10.31 13.26
CA PRO A 18 -20.80 9.17 13.92
C PRO A 18 -22.28 9.38 14.27
N LEU A 19 -22.65 10.61 14.64
CA LEU A 19 -24.02 10.97 15.05
C LEU A 19 -25.03 10.85 13.91
N VAL A 20 -24.58 10.88 12.66
CA VAL A 20 -25.45 10.69 11.48
C VAL A 20 -25.81 9.22 11.29
N TYR A 21 -24.96 8.30 11.73
CA TYR A 21 -25.14 6.86 11.49
C TYR A 21 -25.74 6.11 12.66
N ASN A 22 -25.45 6.52 13.90
CA ASN A 22 -25.94 5.85 15.09
C ASN A 22 -26.20 6.83 16.22
N THR A 23 -27.14 6.49 17.09
CA THR A 23 -27.44 7.21 18.33
C THR A 23 -26.90 6.51 19.57
N GLU A 24 -26.49 5.24 19.45
CA GLU A 24 -25.99 4.45 20.56
C GLU A 24 -24.63 4.96 21.07
N PRO A 25 -24.49 5.28 22.37
CA PRO A 25 -23.31 5.97 22.91
C PRO A 25 -22.03 5.14 22.78
N GLU A 26 -22.10 3.81 22.90
CA GLU A 26 -20.95 2.92 22.75
C GLU A 26 -20.43 2.92 21.30
N ALA A 27 -21.33 2.83 20.32
CA ALA A 27 -21.00 2.89 18.90
C ALA A 27 -20.42 4.27 18.51
N LEU A 28 -20.93 5.35 19.10
CA LEU A 28 -20.43 6.71 18.87
C LEU A 28 -18.99 6.90 19.34
N VAL A 29 -18.67 6.44 20.55
CA VAL A 29 -17.31 6.52 21.10
C VAL A 29 -16.33 5.72 20.25
N LEU A 30 -16.74 4.52 19.84
CA LEU A 30 -15.93 3.65 18.99
C LEU A 30 -15.67 4.29 17.61
N ALA A 31 -16.73 4.74 16.93
CA ALA A 31 -16.64 5.35 15.61
C ALA A 31 -15.81 6.63 15.62
N LYS A 32 -15.94 7.47 16.66
CA LYS A 32 -15.12 8.67 16.85
C LYS A 32 -13.62 8.35 16.89
N ASN A 33 -13.23 7.31 17.64
CA ASN A 33 -11.83 6.92 17.76
C ASN A 33 -11.29 6.29 16.47
N VAL A 34 -12.12 5.47 15.81
CA VAL A 34 -11.79 4.89 14.49
C VAL A 34 -11.61 5.98 13.43
N LEU A 35 -12.43 7.04 13.43
CA LEU A 35 -12.27 8.17 12.49
C LEU A 35 -10.94 8.88 12.63
N ILE A 36 -10.40 9.01 13.84
CA ILE A 36 -9.05 9.57 14.06
C ILE A 36 -7.99 8.64 13.45
N LEU A 37 -8.17 7.33 13.59
CA LEU A 37 -7.26 6.35 12.99
C LEU A 37 -7.32 6.39 11.44
N ILE A 38 -8.51 6.50 10.87
CA ILE A 38 -8.73 6.68 9.42
C ILE A 38 -8.08 8.00 8.94
N ALA A 39 -8.15 9.06 9.74
CA ALA A 39 -7.51 10.33 9.40
C ALA A 39 -6.01 10.13 9.19
N ILE A 40 -5.32 9.42 10.09
CA ILE A 40 -3.89 9.09 9.95
C ILE A 40 -3.65 8.22 8.70
N MET A 41 -4.51 7.23 8.45
CA MET A 41 -4.41 6.34 7.29
C MET A 41 -4.42 7.08 5.95
N HIS A 42 -5.13 8.21 5.82
CA HIS A 42 -5.15 8.99 4.57
C HIS A 42 -3.78 9.44 4.06
N ILE A 43 -2.76 9.53 4.92
CA ILE A 43 -1.39 9.84 4.49
C ILE A 43 -0.84 8.68 3.64
N TRP A 44 -1.12 7.43 4.02
CA TRP A 44 -0.72 6.22 3.31
C TRP A 44 -1.50 6.08 2.00
N ASP A 45 -2.79 6.41 2.00
CA ASP A 45 -3.60 6.43 0.78
C ASP A 45 -3.04 7.42 -0.25
N GLY A 46 -2.64 8.60 0.22
CA GLY A 46 -1.98 9.60 -0.62
C GLY A 46 -0.71 9.08 -1.29
N TYR A 47 0.12 8.38 -0.50
CA TYR A 47 1.34 7.75 -1.01
C TYR A 47 1.04 6.65 -2.03
N ASN A 48 0.03 5.83 -1.74
CA ASN A 48 -0.42 4.75 -2.61
C ASN A 48 -0.90 5.29 -3.96
N ILE A 49 -1.72 6.35 -3.96
CA ILE A 49 -2.21 7.02 -5.17
C ILE A 49 -1.05 7.53 -6.04
N ILE A 50 -0.05 8.19 -5.44
CA ILE A 50 1.12 8.70 -6.17
C ILE A 50 1.91 7.54 -6.78
N SER A 51 2.22 6.53 -5.97
CA SER A 51 3.06 5.40 -6.39
C SER A 51 2.37 4.56 -7.48
N THR A 52 1.09 4.25 -7.30
CA THR A 52 0.31 3.54 -8.31
C THR A 52 0.13 4.39 -9.57
N GLY A 53 -0.01 5.70 -9.45
CA GLY A 53 -0.01 6.65 -10.57
C GLY A 53 1.28 6.58 -11.40
N ILE A 54 2.44 6.56 -10.76
CA ILE A 54 3.75 6.41 -11.42
C ILE A 54 3.83 5.06 -12.17
N VAL A 55 3.45 3.97 -11.51
CA VAL A 55 3.49 2.63 -12.12
C VAL A 55 2.55 2.53 -13.33
N LYS A 56 1.37 3.16 -13.25
CA LYS A 56 0.43 3.28 -14.38
C LYS A 56 1.02 4.11 -15.52
N ALA A 57 1.64 5.24 -15.22
CA ALA A 57 2.29 6.11 -16.22
C ALA A 57 3.42 5.39 -16.97
N CYS A 58 4.17 4.51 -16.29
CA CYS A 58 5.20 3.69 -16.92
C CYS A 58 4.66 2.49 -17.73
N GLY A 59 3.35 2.29 -17.81
CA GLY A 59 2.71 1.16 -18.50
C GLY A 59 2.86 -0.18 -17.79
N LYS A 60 3.27 -0.19 -16.52
CA LYS A 60 3.55 -1.41 -15.73
C LYS A 60 2.41 -1.75 -14.76
N GLN A 61 1.16 -1.45 -15.13
CA GLN A 61 0.02 -1.56 -14.21
C GLN A 61 -0.20 -2.98 -13.67
N LYS A 62 0.02 -4.02 -14.51
CA LYS A 62 -0.05 -5.44 -14.08
C LYS A 62 0.81 -5.75 -12.85
N ARG A 63 2.01 -5.16 -12.76
CA ARG A 63 2.93 -5.39 -11.62
C ARG A 63 2.47 -4.67 -10.37
N GLY A 64 2.02 -3.42 -10.52
CA GLY A 64 1.42 -2.68 -9.42
C GLY A 64 0.23 -3.44 -8.83
N ALA A 65 -0.65 -3.97 -9.68
CA ALA A 65 -1.81 -4.75 -9.26
C ALA A 65 -1.42 -6.03 -8.50
N MET A 66 -0.43 -6.79 -8.99
CA MET A 66 0.05 -7.98 -8.29
C MET A 66 0.62 -7.66 -6.90
N ILE A 67 1.37 -6.55 -6.78
CA ILE A 67 1.93 -6.10 -5.49
C ILE A 67 0.80 -5.76 -4.52
N SER A 68 -0.16 -4.93 -4.94
CA SER A 68 -1.29 -4.53 -4.10
C SER A 68 -2.18 -5.71 -3.68
N LEU A 69 -2.47 -6.63 -4.60
CA LEU A 69 -3.22 -7.85 -4.29
C LEU A 69 -2.49 -8.71 -3.27
N THR A 70 -1.18 -8.93 -3.47
CA THR A 70 -0.40 -9.76 -2.55
C THR A 70 -0.32 -9.11 -1.17
N GLY A 71 -0.08 -7.80 -1.10
CA GLY A 71 -0.01 -7.05 0.15
C GLY A 71 -1.29 -7.18 0.97
N PHE A 72 -2.45 -6.94 0.35
CA PHE A 72 -3.73 -6.99 1.06
C PHE A 72 -4.20 -8.41 1.38
N TYR A 73 -4.16 -9.32 0.42
CA TYR A 73 -4.75 -10.65 0.61
C TYR A 73 -3.85 -11.60 1.39
N VAL A 74 -2.53 -11.55 1.17
CA VAL A 74 -1.59 -12.48 1.81
C VAL A 74 -1.15 -11.98 3.17
N PHE A 75 -1.00 -10.66 3.35
CA PHE A 75 -0.54 -10.08 4.62
C PHE A 75 -1.65 -9.35 5.36
N GLY A 76 -2.40 -8.47 4.70
CA GLY A 76 -3.40 -7.62 5.34
C GLY A 76 -4.53 -8.40 6.00
N ILE A 77 -5.21 -9.28 5.26
CA ILE A 77 -6.35 -10.04 5.78
C ILE A 77 -5.93 -10.97 6.94
N PRO A 78 -4.85 -11.78 6.84
CA PRO A 78 -4.42 -12.62 7.96
C PRO A 78 -4.01 -11.81 9.17
N LEU A 79 -3.27 -10.70 8.97
CA LEU A 79 -2.84 -9.86 10.08
C LEU A 79 -4.04 -9.19 10.78
N ALA A 80 -4.98 -8.64 10.00
CA ALA A 80 -6.22 -8.07 10.54
C ALA A 80 -7.03 -9.11 11.32
N ALA A 81 -7.16 -10.34 10.81
CA ALA A 81 -7.86 -11.42 11.50
C ALA A 81 -7.14 -11.84 12.79
N ILE A 82 -5.81 -11.97 12.78
CA ILE A 82 -5.03 -12.30 13.98
C ILE A 82 -5.20 -11.21 15.05
N LEU A 83 -5.08 -9.93 14.67
CA LEU A 83 -5.23 -8.82 15.61
C LEU A 83 -6.66 -8.74 16.16
N MET A 84 -7.66 -8.92 15.32
CA MET A 84 -9.07 -8.86 15.73
C MET A 84 -9.43 -10.02 16.67
N PHE A 85 -9.09 -11.26 16.31
CA PHE A 85 -9.55 -12.45 17.05
C PHE A 85 -8.57 -12.94 18.12
N SER A 86 -7.26 -12.87 17.89
CA SER A 86 -6.26 -13.39 18.85
C SER A 86 -5.92 -12.36 19.93
N VAL A 87 -5.72 -11.10 19.54
CA VAL A 87 -5.35 -10.02 20.48
C VAL A 87 -6.60 -9.39 21.14
N LYS A 88 -7.80 -9.68 20.62
CA LYS A 88 -9.10 -9.20 21.13
C LYS A 88 -9.16 -7.68 21.28
N ILE A 89 -8.65 -6.96 20.29
CA ILE A 89 -8.73 -5.49 20.18
C ILE A 89 -9.86 -5.05 19.24
N ASP A 90 -10.83 -5.95 19.00
CA ASP A 90 -12.04 -5.72 18.20
C ASP A 90 -11.76 -5.01 16.87
N ILE A 91 -12.54 -3.97 16.56
CA ILE A 91 -12.45 -3.21 15.32
C ILE A 91 -11.10 -2.49 15.16
N TYR A 92 -10.40 -2.15 16.25
CA TYR A 92 -9.09 -1.50 16.15
C TYR A 92 -8.06 -2.44 15.53
N GLY A 93 -8.15 -3.74 15.81
CA GLY A 93 -7.27 -4.75 15.21
C GLY A 93 -7.42 -4.84 13.69
N PHE A 94 -8.65 -4.69 13.20
CA PHE A 94 -8.93 -4.64 11.77
C PHE A 94 -8.25 -3.45 11.09
N TRP A 95 -8.45 -2.24 11.63
CA TRP A 95 -7.87 -1.02 11.04
C TRP A 95 -6.34 -0.98 11.13
N ILE A 96 -5.75 -1.46 12.23
CA ILE A 96 -4.29 -1.59 12.35
C ILE A 96 -3.74 -2.58 11.32
N GLY A 97 -4.44 -3.71 11.10
CA GLY A 97 -4.09 -4.68 10.06
C GLY A 97 -4.09 -4.07 8.64
N ILE A 98 -5.08 -3.23 8.34
CA ILE A 98 -5.14 -2.49 7.06
C ILE A 98 -3.96 -1.53 6.92
N ILE A 99 -3.66 -0.73 7.95
CA ILE A 99 -2.53 0.22 7.92
C ILE A 99 -1.20 -0.52 7.68
N ALA A 100 -1.02 -1.68 8.30
CA ALA A 100 0.15 -2.51 8.08
C ALA A 100 0.21 -3.03 6.63
N ALA A 101 -0.92 -3.46 6.06
CA ALA A 101 -1.02 -3.91 4.67
C ALA A 101 -0.68 -2.80 3.66
N GLU A 102 -1.22 -1.60 3.87
CA GLU A 102 -0.92 -0.40 3.08
C GLU A 102 0.56 -0.03 3.17
N THR A 103 1.13 -0.06 4.38
CA THR A 103 2.57 0.23 4.60
C THR A 103 3.44 -0.73 3.81
N ILE A 104 3.16 -2.04 3.89
CA ILE A 104 3.88 -3.06 3.15
C ILE A 104 3.77 -2.79 1.65
N THR A 105 2.55 -2.66 1.12
CA THR A 105 2.28 -2.41 -0.30
C THR A 105 3.03 -1.18 -0.83
N ASN A 106 3.02 -0.09 -0.06
CA ASN A 106 3.69 1.15 -0.40
C ASN A 106 5.21 1.01 -0.44
N VAL A 107 5.82 0.29 0.49
CA VAL A 107 7.26 -0.01 0.48
C VAL A 107 7.65 -0.80 -0.78
N PHE A 108 6.85 -1.81 -1.14
CA PHE A 108 7.08 -2.58 -2.36
C PHE A 108 6.99 -1.73 -3.63
N LEU A 109 5.97 -0.88 -3.73
CA LEU A 109 5.81 0.04 -4.86
C LEU A 109 6.97 1.05 -4.93
N LEU A 110 7.43 1.57 -3.80
CA LEU A 110 8.58 2.47 -3.75
C LEU A 110 9.87 1.82 -4.26
N ILE A 111 10.14 0.59 -3.83
CA ILE A 111 11.30 -0.17 -4.29
C ILE A 111 11.20 -0.39 -5.81
N LEU A 112 10.03 -0.79 -6.31
CA LEU A 112 9.80 -0.97 -7.74
C LEU A 112 10.09 0.32 -8.53
N ILE A 113 9.56 1.46 -8.06
CA ILE A 113 9.75 2.76 -8.69
C ILE A 113 11.22 3.18 -8.68
N ARG A 114 11.93 2.98 -7.57
CA ARG A 114 13.37 3.28 -7.49
C ARG A 114 14.23 2.45 -8.43
N ARG A 115 13.79 1.22 -8.74
CA ARG A 115 14.49 0.33 -9.67
C ARG A 115 14.11 0.56 -11.13
N PHE A 116 13.20 1.47 -11.43
CA PHE A 116 12.94 1.85 -12.81
C PHE A 116 14.16 2.54 -13.41
N ASN A 117 14.60 2.03 -14.56
CA ASN A 117 15.55 2.75 -15.39
C ASN A 117 14.80 3.91 -16.07
N TRP A 118 14.88 5.07 -15.44
CA TRP A 118 14.18 6.28 -15.87
C TRP A 118 14.59 6.75 -17.26
N GLU A 119 15.84 6.54 -17.65
CA GLU A 119 16.34 6.85 -19.00
C GLU A 119 15.66 5.98 -20.06
N LYS A 120 15.58 4.67 -19.83
CA LYS A 120 14.83 3.77 -20.73
C LYS A 120 13.36 4.14 -20.81
N HIS A 121 12.77 4.57 -19.68
CA HIS A 121 11.36 4.95 -19.61
C HIS A 121 11.08 6.30 -20.30
N SER A 122 11.99 7.28 -20.22
CA SER A 122 11.86 8.56 -20.91
C SER A 122 12.04 8.40 -22.43
N SER A 123 13.04 7.64 -22.88
CA SER A 123 13.21 7.34 -24.32
C SER A 123 12.02 6.60 -24.90
N ALA A 124 11.48 5.62 -24.17
CA ALA A 124 10.26 4.92 -24.58
C ALA A 124 9.02 5.83 -24.59
N ALA A 125 8.97 6.88 -23.75
CA ALA A 125 7.89 7.87 -23.79
C ALA A 125 7.99 8.77 -25.03
N VAL A 126 9.19 9.21 -25.40
CA VAL A 126 9.43 10.00 -26.62
C VAL A 126 9.06 9.19 -27.87
N ILE A 127 9.49 7.94 -27.97
CA ILE A 127 9.13 7.03 -29.09
C ILE A 127 7.61 6.80 -29.19
N ARG A 128 6.86 6.92 -28.09
CA ARG A 128 5.39 6.79 -28.11
C ARG A 128 4.69 8.04 -28.62
N ILE A 129 5.33 9.21 -28.56
CA ILE A 129 4.79 10.49 -28.99
C ILE A 129 5.15 10.74 -30.47
N ASP A 130 6.32 10.26 -30.91
CA ASP A 130 6.75 10.35 -32.31
C ASP A 130 5.98 9.33 -33.17
N PHE A 131 5.19 9.83 -34.12
CA PHE A 131 4.26 9.04 -34.93
C PHE A 131 5.00 8.16 -35.95
N ASN A 132 5.06 6.84 -35.72
CA ASN A 132 4.96 5.85 -36.82
C ASN A 132 4.39 4.51 -36.31
N PRO A 133 3.18 4.08 -36.72
CA PRO A 133 2.41 3.12 -35.95
C PRO A 133 2.53 1.69 -36.53
N PHE A 134 2.61 0.72 -35.63
CA PHE A 134 2.33 -0.73 -35.81
C PHE A 134 3.46 -1.76 -36.07
N GLU A 135 4.42 -1.61 -36.98
CA GLU A 135 5.30 -2.77 -37.29
C GLU A 135 6.49 -2.97 -36.33
N LYS A 136 7.23 -1.91 -35.96
CA LYS A 136 8.39 -2.05 -35.04
C LYS A 136 8.00 -2.18 -33.57
N GLN A 137 6.88 -1.58 -33.16
CA GLN A 137 6.41 -1.58 -31.77
C GLN A 137 6.06 -3.00 -31.30
N GLN A 138 5.40 -3.82 -32.13
CA GLN A 138 4.91 -5.14 -31.72
C GLN A 138 6.06 -6.13 -31.46
N GLN A 139 7.10 -6.11 -32.30
CA GLN A 139 8.22 -7.07 -32.22
C GLN A 139 9.25 -6.68 -31.15
N VAL A 140 9.54 -5.38 -30.98
CA VAL A 140 10.39 -4.89 -29.89
C VAL A 140 9.65 -4.99 -28.56
N CYS A 141 8.36 -4.69 -28.50
CA CYS A 141 7.57 -4.83 -27.27
C CYS A 141 7.44 -6.30 -26.86
N SER A 142 7.19 -7.24 -27.77
CA SER A 142 7.15 -8.68 -27.47
C SER A 142 8.46 -9.21 -26.86
N THR A 143 9.59 -8.88 -27.48
CA THR A 143 10.93 -9.39 -27.08
C THR A 143 11.49 -8.67 -25.85
N ALA A 144 11.24 -7.37 -25.73
CA ALA A 144 11.58 -6.60 -24.54
C ALA A 144 10.68 -6.99 -23.36
N VAL A 145 9.40 -7.33 -23.59
CA VAL A 145 8.49 -7.80 -22.54
C VAL A 145 8.91 -9.18 -22.05
N THR A 146 9.28 -10.13 -22.92
CA THR A 146 9.75 -11.45 -22.46
C THR A 146 11.06 -11.39 -21.68
N SER A 147 12.06 -10.62 -22.16
CA SER A 147 13.33 -10.46 -21.44
C SER A 147 13.17 -9.71 -20.11
N VAL A 148 12.30 -8.70 -20.05
CA VAL A 148 11.97 -7.98 -18.82
C VAL A 148 11.10 -8.83 -17.88
N VAL A 149 10.17 -9.66 -18.37
CA VAL A 149 9.42 -10.61 -17.53
C VAL A 149 10.36 -11.63 -16.90
N LYS A 150 11.29 -12.22 -17.67
CA LYS A 150 12.28 -13.17 -17.15
C LYS A 150 13.22 -12.54 -16.12
N ASN A 151 13.67 -11.30 -16.37
CA ASN A 151 14.56 -10.59 -15.45
C ASN A 151 13.82 -10.04 -14.22
N ASP A 152 12.52 -9.77 -14.34
CA ASP A 152 11.68 -9.46 -13.18
C ASP A 152 11.30 -10.70 -12.37
N GLU A 153 11.19 -11.88 -12.98
CA GLU A 153 10.92 -13.13 -12.25
C GLU A 153 12.07 -13.48 -11.29
N SER A 154 13.31 -13.43 -11.77
CA SER A 154 14.52 -13.69 -10.98
C SER A 154 14.73 -12.62 -9.89
N LEU A 155 14.40 -11.37 -10.20
CA LEU A 155 14.57 -10.23 -9.30
C LEU A 155 13.42 -10.15 -8.27
N PHE A 156 12.22 -10.61 -8.62
CA PHE A 156 11.09 -10.85 -7.70
C PHE A 156 11.39 -12.01 -6.74
N GLN A 157 12.05 -13.08 -7.20
CA GLN A 157 12.53 -14.15 -6.32
C GLN A 157 13.62 -13.68 -5.35
N LEU A 158 14.54 -12.84 -5.81
CA LEU A 158 15.58 -12.25 -4.96
C LEU A 158 15.01 -11.24 -3.94
N MET A 159 13.96 -10.49 -4.32
CA MET A 159 13.26 -9.58 -3.42
C MET A 159 12.40 -10.33 -2.40
N LYS A 160 11.73 -11.44 -2.76
CA LYS A 160 10.96 -12.27 -1.82
C LYS A 160 11.77 -12.63 -0.56
N ILE A 161 13.01 -13.09 -0.73
CA ILE A 161 13.82 -13.61 0.37
C ILE A 161 14.32 -12.50 1.31
N LYS A 162 14.94 -11.44 0.77
CA LYS A 162 15.47 -10.36 1.61
C LYS A 162 14.38 -9.52 2.28
N LEU A 163 13.19 -9.45 1.67
CA LEU A 163 12.10 -8.60 2.11
C LEU A 163 11.15 -9.29 3.09
N VAL A 164 10.92 -10.60 2.97
CA VAL A 164 10.23 -11.37 4.02
C VAL A 164 11.01 -11.31 5.33
N ILE A 165 12.36 -11.37 5.27
CA ILE A 165 13.23 -11.22 6.45
C ILE A 165 13.13 -9.81 7.04
N PHE A 166 13.18 -8.76 6.20
CA PHE A 166 13.09 -7.38 6.68
C PHE A 166 11.70 -7.01 7.22
N ILE A 167 10.62 -7.48 6.58
CA ILE A 167 9.24 -7.27 7.03
C ILE A 167 8.95 -8.08 8.29
N ALA A 168 9.42 -9.34 8.39
CA ALA A 168 9.34 -10.08 9.64
C ALA A 168 10.06 -9.35 10.77
N PHE A 169 11.21 -8.74 10.51
CA PHE A 169 11.97 -7.95 11.48
C PHE A 169 11.23 -6.66 11.89
N LEU A 170 10.62 -5.96 10.92
CA LEU A 170 9.85 -4.73 11.18
C LEU A 170 8.52 -5.03 11.90
N CYS A 171 7.84 -6.12 11.53
CA CYS A 171 6.66 -6.62 12.23
C CYS A 171 7.01 -7.09 13.65
N LEU A 172 8.16 -7.75 13.87
CA LEU A 172 8.66 -8.10 15.21
C LEU A 172 9.03 -6.88 16.04
N LEU A 173 9.59 -5.81 15.43
CA LEU A 173 9.85 -4.54 16.12
C LEU A 173 8.55 -3.83 16.50
N ILE A 174 7.56 -3.78 15.61
CA ILE A 174 6.25 -3.17 15.90
C ILE A 174 5.51 -4.00 16.97
N PHE A 175 5.55 -5.33 16.88
CA PHE A 175 4.95 -6.24 17.87
C PHE A 175 5.68 -6.15 19.22
N GLY A 176 7.00 -6.01 19.22
CA GLY A 176 7.82 -5.80 20.42
C GLY A 176 7.54 -4.46 21.10
N ILE A 177 7.39 -3.38 20.34
CA ILE A 177 6.96 -2.07 20.87
C ILE A 177 5.55 -2.17 21.48
N PHE A 178 4.65 -2.94 20.87
CA PHE A 178 3.29 -3.16 21.36
C PHE A 178 3.23 -4.03 22.63
N ILE A 179 4.10 -5.04 22.75
CA ILE A 179 4.27 -5.83 24.00
C ILE A 179 4.87 -4.96 25.11
N SER A 180 5.87 -4.12 24.80
CA SER A 180 6.48 -3.20 25.78
C SER A 180 5.49 -2.18 26.36
N ILE A 181 4.46 -1.79 25.61
CA ILE A 181 3.40 -0.88 26.10
C ILE A 181 2.43 -1.59 27.06
N LYS A 182 2.41 -2.93 27.10
CA LYS A 182 1.44 -3.73 27.89
C LYS A 182 2.00 -4.34 29.18
N ILE A 183 3.25 -4.03 29.57
CA ILE A 183 3.84 -4.47 30.85
C ILE A 183 3.84 -3.27 31.82
N PRO A 184 2.85 -3.15 32.73
CA PRO A 184 3.00 -2.32 33.90
C PRO A 184 3.90 -3.08 34.89
N LEU A 185 5.04 -2.49 35.24
CA LEU A 185 5.73 -2.80 36.50
C LEU A 185 4.98 -2.11 37.64
#